data_AF-A0A258KBJ4-F1
#
_entry.id   AF-A0A258KBJ4-F1
#
_cell.length_a   1.000
_cell.length_b   1.000
_cell.length_c   1.000
_cell.angle_alpha   90.00
_cell.angle_beta   90.00
_cell.angle_gamma   90.00
#
_symmetry.space_group_name_H-M   'P 1'
#
loop_
_entity.id
_entity.type
_entity.pdbx_description
1 polymer ?
#
loop_
_entity_poly.entity_id
_entity_poly.type
_entity_poly.pdbx_seq_one_letter_code
_entity_poly.pdbx_strand_id
1 'polypeptide(L)'
;LLSELGSLSVAEIALAIYDRLPDGPHMERARAYLDRVSAAGVAAVSLAADQARKPFFCSGCPHNTSTKLPEGSRALAGIGCHYMAGFNDPSTDLNTHMGGEGLTWVGAAPFTTEKHVFQNLGDGTYNHSGSLAIRAAIAAKANITYKLLFNDAVAMTGGQKAESGFTPAQITRQLASEGVTKTVIVVDELERYAEVKDLAPGVEVFPRSELMTVQKMLRDTSGTTVLLYDQTCATEKRRRRKRGTMAKATQRVFINPLVCEGCGDCSVKSNCVSVEPLDTEFGRKRKINQSSCNQDYSCVEGFCPSFITLEGAEGAQSKKAPAALTADSTPLPEFEPLTGVRKILFTGVGGTGVTTVASILAMAAHIDGRSGSVVDMTGLAQKGGSVFSHVK
;
A
#
# COMPACT_ATOMS: atom_id res chain seq x y z
N LEU A 1 38.29 2.02 -2.81
CA LEU A 1 37.65 2.26 -4.14
C LEU A 1 36.19 1.81 -4.17
N LEU A 2 35.53 1.71 -3.02
CA LEU A 2 34.09 1.54 -2.93
C LEU A 2 33.58 2.72 -2.08
N SER A 3 32.38 3.22 -2.37
CA SER A 3 31.80 4.31 -1.60
C SER A 3 31.69 3.93 -0.12
N GLU A 4 32.11 4.83 0.76
CA GLU A 4 31.91 4.70 2.21
C GLU A 4 30.50 5.18 2.63
N LEU A 5 29.76 5.76 1.69
CA LEU A 5 28.42 6.33 1.89
C LEU A 5 27.41 5.62 0.99
N GLY A 6 26.27 5.23 1.56
CA GLY A 6 25.18 4.61 0.82
C GLY A 6 25.36 3.12 0.53
N SER A 7 24.52 2.60 -0.37
CA SER A 7 24.55 1.19 -0.79
C SER A 7 25.48 0.97 -1.97
N LEU A 8 26.25 -0.12 -1.95
CA LEU A 8 27.09 -0.54 -3.07
C LEU A 8 26.24 -1.30 -4.11
N SER A 9 26.36 -0.91 -5.38
CA SER A 9 25.72 -1.65 -6.47
C SER A 9 26.43 -2.97 -6.76
N VAL A 10 25.70 -3.93 -7.34
CA VAL A 10 26.27 -5.21 -7.81
C VAL A 10 27.41 -4.98 -8.81
N ALA A 11 27.31 -3.94 -9.63
CA ALA A 11 28.34 -3.58 -10.61
C ALA A 11 29.65 -3.11 -9.93
N GLU A 12 29.54 -2.21 -8.94
CA GLU A 12 30.70 -1.72 -8.18
C GLU A 12 31.38 -2.84 -7.40
N ILE A 13 30.60 -3.72 -6.76
CA ILE A 13 31.13 -4.90 -6.07
C ILE A 13 31.81 -5.83 -7.08
N ALA A 14 31.17 -6.13 -8.21
CA ALA A 14 31.72 -7.02 -9.22
C ALA A 14 33.03 -6.48 -9.83
N LEU A 15 33.12 -5.18 -10.10
CA LEU A 15 34.36 -4.52 -10.54
C LEU A 15 35.47 -4.64 -9.48
N ALA A 16 35.16 -4.33 -8.22
CA ALA A 16 36.13 -4.42 -7.15
C ALA A 16 36.64 -5.86 -6.90
N ILE A 17 35.79 -6.87 -7.13
CA ILE A 17 36.19 -8.28 -7.08
C ILE A 17 37.05 -8.63 -8.31
N TYR A 18 36.65 -8.21 -9.51
CA TYR A 18 37.35 -8.51 -10.76
C TYR A 18 38.81 -8.04 -10.74
N ASP A 19 39.08 -6.84 -10.22
CA ASP A 19 40.44 -6.30 -10.08
C ASP A 19 41.34 -7.12 -9.13
N ARG A 20 40.76 -8.06 -8.38
CA ARG A 20 41.46 -8.94 -7.43
C ARG A 20 41.50 -10.41 -7.87
N LEU A 21 40.86 -10.75 -8.99
CA LEU A 21 40.92 -12.09 -9.53
C LEU A 21 42.29 -12.35 -10.16
N PRO A 22 42.87 -13.54 -9.97
CA PRO A 22 44.12 -13.90 -10.61
C PRO A 22 43.93 -14.03 -12.12
N ASP A 23 44.97 -13.75 -12.91
CA ASP A 23 44.91 -13.90 -14.36
C ASP A 23 44.51 -15.32 -14.78
N GLY A 24 43.64 -15.42 -15.80
CA GLY A 24 43.24 -16.71 -16.35
C GLY A 24 42.15 -16.62 -17.42
N PRO A 25 41.74 -17.77 -17.99
CA PRO A 25 40.76 -17.83 -19.10
C PRO A 25 39.38 -17.25 -18.75
N HIS A 26 39.07 -17.15 -17.46
CA HIS A 26 37.82 -16.59 -16.97
C HIS A 26 37.75 -15.06 -17.10
N MET A 27 38.88 -14.38 -17.27
CA MET A 27 38.96 -12.91 -17.31
C MET A 27 38.22 -12.31 -18.51
N GLU A 28 38.25 -12.97 -19.67
CA GLU A 28 37.52 -12.51 -20.85
C GLU A 28 35.99 -12.54 -20.62
N ARG A 29 35.49 -13.66 -20.06
CA ARG A 29 34.07 -13.81 -19.72
C ARG A 29 33.63 -12.82 -18.64
N ALA A 30 34.49 -12.58 -17.65
CA ALA A 30 34.22 -11.62 -16.59
C ALA A 30 34.21 -10.18 -17.12
N ARG A 31 35.15 -9.80 -18.00
CA ARG A 31 35.14 -8.50 -18.68
C ARG A 31 33.88 -8.29 -19.52
N ALA A 32 33.50 -9.27 -20.35
CA ALA A 32 32.27 -9.19 -21.14
C ALA A 32 31.00 -9.04 -20.27
N TYR A 33 30.97 -9.69 -19.11
CA TYR A 33 29.89 -9.51 -18.14
C TYR A 33 29.88 -8.08 -17.56
N LEU A 34 31.04 -7.57 -17.14
CA LEU A 34 31.20 -6.23 -16.58
C LEU A 34 30.85 -5.14 -17.58
N ASP A 35 31.31 -5.25 -18.83
CA ASP A 35 30.98 -4.31 -19.90
C ASP A 35 29.46 -4.25 -20.12
N ARG A 36 28.80 -5.42 -20.15
CA ARG A 36 27.35 -5.50 -20.28
C ARG A 36 26.62 -4.88 -19.08
N VAL A 37 27.06 -5.18 -17.85
CA VAL A 37 26.43 -4.66 -16.63
C VAL A 37 26.66 -3.16 -16.48
N SER A 38 27.87 -2.68 -16.78
CA SER A 38 28.22 -1.26 -16.76
C SER A 38 27.44 -0.49 -17.81
N ALA A 39 27.38 -0.98 -19.06
CA ALA A 39 26.57 -0.38 -20.12
C ALA A 39 25.07 -0.34 -19.74
N ALA A 40 24.55 -1.41 -19.14
CA ALA A 40 23.18 -1.44 -18.63
C ALA A 40 22.95 -0.45 -17.47
N GLY A 41 23.92 -0.30 -16.57
CA GLY A 41 23.88 0.66 -15.47
C GLY A 41 23.89 2.11 -15.95
N VAL A 42 24.78 2.44 -16.88
CA VAL A 42 24.84 3.77 -17.53
C VAL A 42 23.53 4.06 -18.26
N ALA A 43 23.04 3.10 -19.04
CA ALA A 43 21.75 3.25 -19.73
C ALA A 43 20.60 3.48 -18.74
N ALA A 44 20.55 2.72 -17.64
CA ALA A 44 19.53 2.86 -16.60
C ALA A 44 19.54 4.24 -15.94
N VAL A 45 20.74 4.80 -15.66
CA VAL A 45 20.88 6.16 -15.12
C VAL A 45 20.50 7.20 -16.15
N SER A 46 20.95 7.06 -17.40
CA SER A 46 20.65 8.03 -18.48
C SER A 46 19.18 8.03 -18.91
N LEU A 47 18.48 6.91 -18.73
CA LEU A 47 17.07 6.73 -19.06
C LEU A 47 16.18 6.87 -17.82
N ALA A 48 16.76 7.16 -16.65
CA ALA A 48 15.98 7.39 -15.44
C ALA A 48 15.15 8.66 -15.64
N ALA A 49 13.84 8.55 -15.42
CA ALA A 49 12.96 9.72 -15.46
C ALA A 49 13.25 10.63 -14.26
N ASP A 50 13.31 11.95 -14.50
CA ASP A 50 13.52 12.96 -13.45
C ASP A 50 12.44 12.92 -12.33
N GLN A 51 11.26 12.35 -12.63
CA GLN A 51 10.17 12.18 -11.67
C GLN A 51 9.73 10.72 -11.60
N ALA A 52 10.09 10.06 -10.51
CA ALA A 52 9.57 8.74 -10.17
C ALA A 52 8.18 8.86 -9.51
N ARG A 53 7.19 8.15 -10.07
CA ARG A 53 5.86 8.05 -9.47
C ARG A 53 5.95 7.26 -8.17
N LYS A 54 5.71 7.92 -7.04
CA LYS A 54 5.72 7.27 -5.73
C LYS A 54 4.51 6.32 -5.57
N PRO A 55 4.69 5.16 -4.92
CA PRO A 55 3.58 4.31 -4.49
C PRO A 55 2.60 5.08 -3.61
N PHE A 56 1.31 4.80 -3.76
CA PHE A 56 0.26 5.51 -3.06
C PHE A 56 -0.89 4.59 -2.66
N PHE A 57 -1.62 4.98 -1.62
CA PHE A 57 -2.76 4.20 -1.14
C PHE A 57 -3.94 4.22 -2.14
N CYS A 58 -4.76 3.16 -2.09
CA CYS A 58 -6.00 3.09 -2.87
C CYS A 58 -6.97 4.22 -2.48
N SER A 59 -7.91 4.56 -3.37
CA SER A 59 -9.02 5.45 -3.05
C SER A 59 -9.76 4.99 -1.78
N GLY A 60 -9.92 5.87 -0.79
CA GLY A 60 -10.58 5.55 0.48
C GLY A 60 -9.89 4.46 1.30
N CYS A 61 -8.59 4.24 1.10
CA CYS A 61 -7.82 3.28 1.90
C CYS A 61 -7.80 3.69 3.37
N PRO A 62 -8.05 2.76 4.32
CA PRO A 62 -7.97 3.06 5.76
C PRO A 62 -6.60 3.59 6.18
N HIS A 63 -5.53 3.19 5.49
CA HIS A 63 -4.18 3.63 5.80
C HIS A 63 -3.93 5.12 5.54
N ASN A 64 -4.75 5.80 4.72
CA ASN A 64 -4.65 7.26 4.60
C ASN A 64 -4.85 7.98 5.94
N THR A 65 -5.66 7.42 6.82
CA THR A 65 -5.90 7.93 8.17
C THR A 65 -5.04 7.19 9.19
N SER A 66 -5.02 5.85 9.10
CA SER A 66 -4.39 5.02 10.12
C SER A 66 -2.88 5.18 10.22
N THR A 67 -2.17 5.62 9.17
CA THR A 67 -0.71 5.81 9.23
C THR A 67 -0.30 7.19 9.73
N LYS A 68 -1.23 8.16 9.83
CA LYS A 68 -0.93 9.50 10.36
C LYS A 68 -0.46 9.43 11.81
N LEU A 69 0.42 10.36 12.18
CA LEU A 69 1.07 10.38 13.48
C LEU A 69 0.75 11.68 14.25
N PRO A 70 0.76 11.63 15.59
CA PRO A 70 0.80 12.85 16.38
C PRO A 70 2.07 13.66 16.09
N GLU A 71 1.97 14.98 16.18
CA GLU A 71 3.12 15.88 16.05
C GLU A 71 4.27 15.47 16.97
N GLY A 72 5.51 15.59 16.45
CA GLY A 72 6.74 15.21 17.14
C GLY A 72 6.95 13.71 17.30
N SER A 73 6.16 12.88 16.61
CA SER A 73 6.29 11.41 16.68
C SER A 73 6.81 10.86 15.36
N ARG A 74 7.51 9.73 15.44
CA ARG A 74 8.01 8.98 14.28
C ARG A 74 7.39 7.61 14.23
N ALA A 75 7.21 7.08 13.02
CA ALA A 75 6.86 5.68 12.81
C ALA A 75 7.95 4.92 12.08
N LEU A 76 8.02 3.63 12.38
CA LEU A 76 8.74 2.63 11.64
C LEU A 76 7.80 1.92 10.67
N ALA A 77 8.34 1.50 9.53
CA ALA A 77 7.57 0.79 8.52
C ALA A 77 7.74 -0.74 8.62
N GLY A 78 6.64 -1.48 8.51
CA GLY A 78 6.64 -2.94 8.29
C GLY A 78 6.30 -3.28 6.83
N ILE A 79 6.36 -4.57 6.48
CA ILE A 79 5.94 -5.03 5.14
C ILE A 79 4.43 -5.22 5.10
N GLY A 80 3.78 -4.60 4.10
CA GLY A 80 2.33 -4.57 3.91
C GLY A 80 1.90 -3.24 3.31
N CYS A 81 0.61 -3.04 3.00
CA CYS A 81 0.11 -1.80 2.37
C CYS A 81 0.63 -0.53 3.04
N HIS A 82 0.64 -0.50 4.37
CA HIS A 82 1.17 0.60 5.19
C HIS A 82 2.65 0.96 4.95
N TYR A 83 3.44 0.10 4.30
CA TYR A 83 4.82 0.42 3.91
C TYR A 83 4.88 1.65 3.01
N MET A 84 3.82 1.85 2.21
CA MET A 84 3.68 3.01 1.32
C MET A 84 3.67 4.36 2.07
N ALA A 85 3.41 4.36 3.37
CA ALA A 85 3.55 5.57 4.20
C ALA A 85 4.97 6.13 4.14
N GLY A 86 6.01 5.28 4.15
CA GLY A 86 7.40 5.74 4.11
C GLY A 86 7.84 6.42 2.81
N PHE A 87 7.03 6.34 1.74
CA PHE A 87 7.31 7.08 0.50
C PHE A 87 6.74 8.51 0.52
N ASN A 88 5.69 8.73 1.32
CA ASN A 88 4.86 9.94 1.28
C ASN A 88 4.89 10.74 2.59
N ASP A 89 5.22 10.13 3.72
CA ASP A 89 5.33 10.76 5.03
C ASP A 89 6.80 10.70 5.49
N PRO A 90 7.51 11.84 5.58
CA PRO A 90 8.90 11.88 6.04
C PRO A 90 9.06 11.44 7.51
N SER A 91 7.97 11.39 8.28
CA SER A 91 7.98 10.91 9.68
C SER A 91 7.82 9.39 9.79
N THR A 92 7.66 8.68 8.66
CA THR A 92 7.68 7.22 8.61
C THR A 92 8.94 6.77 7.88
N ASP A 93 9.84 6.08 8.57
CA ASP A 93 11.12 5.67 7.99
C ASP A 93 11.46 4.22 8.42
N LEU A 94 12.62 3.70 7.98
CA LEU A 94 13.21 2.43 8.38
C LEU A 94 12.24 1.26 8.22
N ASN A 95 12.34 0.60 7.06
CA ASN A 95 11.64 -0.65 6.83
C ASN A 95 12.47 -1.87 7.25
N THR A 96 11.77 -2.93 7.60
CA THR A 96 12.36 -4.23 7.92
C THR A 96 11.58 -5.35 7.25
N HIS A 97 12.04 -6.59 7.37
CA HIS A 97 11.35 -7.77 6.88
C HIS A 97 10.19 -8.17 7.79
N MET A 98 9.25 -8.98 7.29
CA MET A 98 8.10 -9.47 8.07
C MET A 98 8.56 -10.25 9.31
N GLY A 99 8.16 -9.83 10.50
CA GLY A 99 8.56 -10.38 11.79
C GLY A 99 9.71 -9.62 12.46
N GLY A 100 10.35 -8.68 11.77
CA GLY A 100 11.37 -7.80 12.33
C GLY A 100 10.81 -6.46 12.83
N GLU A 101 9.51 -6.20 12.62
CA GLU A 101 8.88 -4.92 12.95
C GLU A 101 9.10 -4.52 14.41
N GLY A 102 9.64 -3.33 14.64
CA GLY A 102 9.89 -2.75 15.96
C GLY A 102 11.24 -3.12 16.55
N LEU A 103 11.92 -4.16 16.08
CA LEU A 103 13.22 -4.57 16.63
C LEU A 103 14.38 -3.65 16.27
N THR A 104 14.25 -2.92 15.16
CA THR A 104 15.18 -1.81 14.85
C THR A 104 15.14 -0.74 15.93
N TRP A 105 13.96 -0.44 16.49
CA TRP A 105 13.85 0.43 17.66
C TRP A 105 14.43 -0.19 18.91
N VAL A 106 14.14 -1.46 19.19
CA VAL A 106 14.71 -2.15 20.36
C VAL A 106 16.24 -2.04 20.40
N GLY A 107 16.90 -2.21 19.24
CA GLY A 107 18.35 -2.05 19.13
C GLY A 107 18.83 -0.60 19.22
N ALA A 108 18.10 0.35 18.66
CA ALA A 108 18.51 1.76 18.59
C ALA A 108 18.17 2.58 19.84
N ALA A 109 17.10 2.22 20.57
CA ALA A 109 16.55 2.98 21.69
C ALA A 109 17.58 3.34 22.78
N PRO A 110 18.55 2.47 23.16
CA PRO A 110 19.56 2.82 24.15
C PRO A 110 20.56 3.90 23.72
N PHE A 111 20.61 4.23 22.42
CA PHE A 111 21.62 5.10 21.81
C PHE A 111 21.04 6.42 21.28
N THR A 112 19.80 6.75 21.65
CA THR A 112 19.10 7.96 21.22
C THR A 112 18.38 8.63 22.39
N THR A 113 18.06 9.92 22.24
CA THR A 113 17.23 10.68 23.18
C THR A 113 15.74 10.62 22.85
N GLU A 114 15.38 10.10 21.67
CA GLU A 114 13.99 9.80 21.31
C GLU A 114 13.43 8.76 22.29
N LYS A 115 12.25 9.02 22.85
CA LYS A 115 11.70 8.19 23.92
C LYS A 115 10.79 7.07 23.44
N HIS A 116 10.24 7.21 22.24
CA HIS A 116 9.14 6.39 21.75
C HIS A 116 9.08 6.46 20.23
N VAL A 117 8.68 5.35 19.62
CA VAL A 117 8.27 5.32 18.21
C VAL A 117 6.96 4.54 18.05
N PHE A 118 6.25 4.82 16.96
CA PHE A 118 5.19 3.95 16.47
C PHE A 118 5.79 2.89 15.53
N GLN A 119 5.25 1.68 15.54
CA GLN A 119 5.57 0.65 14.54
C GLN A 119 4.31 0.27 13.79
N ASN A 120 4.25 0.55 12.49
CA ASN A 120 3.15 0.08 11.65
C ASN A 120 3.30 -1.44 11.43
N LEU A 121 2.25 -2.19 11.73
CA LEU A 121 2.19 -3.65 11.57
C LEU A 121 0.83 -4.06 11.00
N GLY A 122 0.82 -4.82 9.91
CA GLY A 122 -0.41 -5.36 9.32
C GLY A 122 -0.92 -6.59 10.07
N ASP A 123 -2.23 -6.84 10.02
CA ASP A 123 -2.86 -8.08 10.49
C ASP A 123 -2.27 -9.33 9.84
N GLY A 124 -2.03 -9.32 8.52
CA GLY A 124 -1.36 -10.44 7.83
C GLY A 124 0.01 -10.76 8.44
N THR A 125 0.83 -9.73 8.68
CA THR A 125 2.16 -9.90 9.28
C THR A 125 2.06 -10.38 10.72
N TYR A 126 1.14 -9.84 11.52
CA TYR A 126 0.93 -10.26 12.90
C TYR A 126 0.63 -11.77 13.01
N ASN A 127 -0.23 -12.27 12.12
CA ASN A 127 -0.61 -13.67 12.07
C ASN A 127 0.54 -14.59 11.61
N HIS A 128 1.44 -14.09 10.75
CA HIS A 128 2.58 -14.85 10.25
C HIS A 128 3.77 -14.85 11.22
N SER A 129 4.32 -13.67 11.55
CA SER A 129 5.56 -13.56 12.34
C SER A 129 5.64 -12.32 13.24
N GLY A 130 4.82 -11.30 13.01
CA GLY A 130 4.86 -10.03 13.74
C GLY A 130 4.50 -10.13 15.22
N SER A 131 3.72 -11.14 15.62
CA SER A 131 3.44 -11.40 17.05
C SER A 131 4.71 -11.70 17.85
N LEU A 132 5.71 -12.36 17.25
CA LEU A 132 7.01 -12.61 17.88
C LEU A 132 7.81 -11.32 18.11
N ALA A 133 7.69 -10.35 17.20
CA ALA A 133 8.35 -9.06 17.31
C ALA A 133 7.79 -8.25 18.48
N ILE A 134 6.46 -8.27 18.67
CA ILE A 134 5.79 -7.66 19.82
C ILE A 134 6.27 -8.31 21.11
N ARG A 135 6.29 -9.66 21.19
CA ARG A 135 6.80 -10.39 22.35
C ARG A 135 8.25 -10.01 22.69
N ALA A 136 9.12 -9.91 21.68
CA ALA A 136 10.50 -9.50 21.87
C ALA A 136 10.64 -8.06 22.37
N ALA A 137 9.81 -7.12 21.87
CA ALA A 137 9.78 -5.75 22.38
C ALA A 137 9.32 -5.67 23.85
N ILE A 138 8.33 -6.48 24.23
CA ILE A 138 7.88 -6.61 25.63
C ILE A 138 9.03 -7.13 26.51
N ALA A 139 9.70 -8.21 26.08
CA ALA A 139 10.83 -8.79 26.82
C ALA A 139 11.98 -7.79 26.99
N ALA A 140 12.23 -6.97 25.97
CA ALA A 140 13.22 -5.89 26.01
C ALA A 140 12.76 -4.65 26.80
N LYS A 141 11.51 -4.62 27.30
CA LYS A 141 10.89 -3.47 27.96
C LYS A 141 10.96 -2.19 27.11
N ALA A 142 10.84 -2.35 25.79
CA ALA A 142 10.92 -1.23 24.87
C ALA A 142 9.71 -0.32 24.99
N ASN A 143 9.94 0.99 24.94
CA ASN A 143 8.88 1.99 24.90
C ASN A 143 8.46 2.23 23.44
N ILE A 144 7.40 1.55 23.00
CA ILE A 144 6.99 1.48 21.60
C ILE A 144 5.49 1.24 21.50
N THR A 145 4.82 1.89 20.53
CA THR A 145 3.42 1.58 20.20
C THR A 145 3.33 0.85 18.87
N TYR A 146 2.86 -0.39 18.89
CA TYR A 146 2.51 -1.09 17.65
C TYR A 146 1.15 -0.61 17.15
N LYS A 147 1.12 -0.05 15.96
CA LYS A 147 -0.10 0.27 15.21
C LYS A 147 -0.46 -0.97 14.41
N LEU A 148 -1.26 -1.85 15.02
CA LEU A 148 -1.79 -3.04 14.38
C LEU A 148 -2.96 -2.66 13.46
N LEU A 149 -2.68 -2.53 12.17
CA LEU A 149 -3.62 -2.04 11.17
C LEU A 149 -4.43 -3.21 10.59
N PHE A 150 -5.54 -3.52 11.25
CA PHE A 150 -6.42 -4.63 10.92
C PHE A 150 -7.38 -4.24 9.79
N ASN A 151 -7.18 -4.81 8.60
CA ASN A 151 -7.97 -4.48 7.42
C ASN A 151 -8.74 -5.69 6.84
N ASP A 152 -8.65 -6.85 7.50
CA ASP A 152 -9.35 -8.09 7.18
C ASP A 152 -8.92 -8.69 5.83
N ALA A 153 -7.68 -8.39 5.39
CA ALA A 153 -7.09 -8.93 4.17
C ALA A 153 -5.55 -8.81 4.14
N VAL A 154 -4.86 -9.81 3.60
CA VAL A 154 -3.48 -9.65 3.14
C VAL A 154 -3.50 -8.89 1.79
N ALA A 155 -3.75 -7.58 1.89
CA ALA A 155 -4.21 -6.80 0.76
C ALA A 155 -3.13 -6.57 -0.31
N MET A 156 -1.88 -6.31 0.08
CA MET A 156 -0.78 -5.99 -0.84
C MET A 156 -0.49 -7.13 -1.82
N THR A 157 -0.69 -8.38 -1.40
CA THR A 157 -0.39 -9.59 -2.19
C THR A 157 -1.60 -10.12 -2.97
N GLY A 158 -2.72 -9.37 -3.02
CA GLY A 158 -3.89 -9.74 -3.81
C GLY A 158 -5.14 -10.10 -3.00
N GLY A 159 -5.18 -9.82 -1.70
CA GLY A 159 -6.40 -9.92 -0.88
C GLY A 159 -6.69 -11.35 -0.39
N GLN A 160 -5.64 -12.09 -0.02
CA GLN A 160 -5.77 -13.36 0.68
C GLN A 160 -6.40 -13.14 2.07
N LYS A 161 -7.02 -14.19 2.62
CA LYS A 161 -7.35 -14.19 4.06
C LYS A 161 -6.06 -14.38 4.86
N ALA A 162 -5.98 -13.76 6.03
CA ALA A 162 -4.90 -14.07 6.98
C ALA A 162 -5.03 -15.54 7.43
N GLU A 163 -3.89 -16.23 7.55
CA GLU A 163 -3.81 -17.69 7.68
C GLU A 163 -4.54 -18.23 8.92
N SER A 164 -4.33 -17.63 10.08
CA SER A 164 -5.01 -17.98 11.34
C SER A 164 -6.39 -17.33 11.49
N GLY A 165 -6.70 -16.29 10.72
CA GLY A 165 -8.00 -15.63 10.74
C GLY A 165 -8.42 -15.03 12.09
N PHE A 166 -7.47 -14.60 12.93
CA PHE A 166 -7.80 -14.08 14.25
C PHE A 166 -8.74 -12.86 14.16
N THR A 167 -9.78 -12.87 15.00
CA THR A 167 -10.63 -11.71 15.21
C THR A 167 -9.91 -10.65 16.04
N PRO A 168 -10.30 -9.37 15.95
CA PRO A 168 -9.76 -8.33 16.82
C PRO A 168 -9.83 -8.69 18.31
N ALA A 169 -10.93 -9.32 18.74
CA ALA A 169 -11.09 -9.79 20.12
C ALA A 169 -10.04 -10.84 20.50
N GLN A 170 -9.80 -11.86 19.66
CA GLN A 170 -8.76 -12.87 19.89
C GLN A 170 -7.37 -12.25 19.97
N ILE A 171 -7.07 -11.31 19.07
CA ILE A 171 -5.80 -10.56 19.07
C ILE A 171 -5.62 -9.83 20.40
N THR A 172 -6.63 -9.10 20.88
CA THR A 172 -6.50 -8.37 22.15
C THR A 172 -6.19 -9.30 23.34
N ARG A 173 -6.82 -10.49 23.39
CA ARG A 173 -6.57 -11.48 24.46
C ARG A 173 -5.18 -12.08 24.37
N GLN A 174 -4.69 -12.34 23.16
CA GLN A 174 -3.32 -12.80 22.95
C GLN A 174 -2.33 -11.74 23.42
N LEU A 175 -2.47 -10.49 22.97
CA LEU A 175 -1.60 -9.38 23.36
C LEU A 175 -1.60 -9.13 24.87
N ALA A 176 -2.76 -9.22 25.52
CA ALA A 176 -2.85 -9.13 26.98
C ALA A 176 -2.09 -10.27 27.66
N SER A 177 -2.17 -11.50 27.13
CA SER A 177 -1.44 -12.67 27.65
C SER A 177 0.07 -12.57 27.45
N GLU A 178 0.52 -11.90 26.38
CA GLU A 178 1.94 -11.61 26.12
C GLU A 178 2.51 -10.53 27.06
N GLY A 179 1.65 -9.74 27.72
CA GLY A 179 2.06 -8.67 28.63
C GLY A 179 2.14 -7.28 28.00
N VAL A 180 1.39 -7.01 26.92
CA VAL A 180 1.23 -5.64 26.40
C VAL A 180 0.65 -4.73 27.49
N THR A 181 1.28 -3.57 27.71
CA THR A 181 0.93 -2.66 28.80
C THR A 181 -0.44 -2.03 28.63
N LYS A 182 -0.78 -1.61 27.40
CA LYS A 182 -2.10 -1.07 27.08
C LYS A 182 -2.46 -1.38 25.63
N THR A 183 -3.68 -1.87 25.42
CA THR A 183 -4.27 -2.09 24.09
C THR A 183 -5.52 -1.24 23.95
N VAL A 184 -5.62 -0.48 22.87
CA VAL A 184 -6.80 0.32 22.52
C VAL A 184 -7.24 0.00 21.10
N ILE A 185 -8.54 -0.12 20.88
CA ILE A 185 -9.13 -0.33 19.56
C ILE A 185 -9.65 1.00 19.02
N VAL A 186 -9.34 1.32 17.76
CA VAL A 186 -9.96 2.42 17.02
C VAL A 186 -10.69 1.85 15.81
N VAL A 187 -11.95 2.22 15.64
CA VAL A 187 -12.85 1.68 14.61
C VAL A 187 -13.55 2.76 13.81
N ASP A 188 -13.89 2.42 12.57
CA ASP A 188 -14.69 3.25 11.65
C ASP A 188 -16.17 3.32 12.08
N GLU A 189 -16.72 2.22 12.57
CA GLU A 189 -18.13 2.05 12.95
C GLU A 189 -18.19 1.42 14.35
N LEU A 190 -18.53 2.23 15.37
CA LEU A 190 -18.53 1.80 16.79
C LEU A 190 -19.57 0.70 17.04
N GLU A 191 -20.68 0.72 16.30
CA GLU A 191 -21.79 -0.21 16.42
C GLU A 191 -21.34 -1.67 16.20
N ARG A 192 -20.28 -1.90 15.40
CA ARG A 192 -19.68 -3.22 15.19
C ARG A 192 -19.15 -3.86 16.47
N TYR A 193 -18.84 -3.04 17.48
CA TYR A 193 -18.30 -3.48 18.76
C TYR A 193 -19.34 -3.47 19.89
N ALA A 194 -20.57 -3.01 19.63
CA ALA A 194 -21.62 -2.93 20.66
C ALA A 194 -21.98 -4.30 21.28
N GLU A 195 -21.89 -5.37 20.50
CA GLU A 195 -22.20 -6.74 20.94
C GLU A 195 -20.95 -7.58 21.27
N VAL A 196 -19.75 -7.04 21.09
CA VAL A 196 -18.50 -7.76 21.33
C VAL A 196 -18.20 -7.76 22.84
N LYS A 197 -18.40 -8.91 23.48
CA LYS A 197 -18.27 -9.06 24.95
C LYS A 197 -16.99 -9.77 25.40
N ASP A 198 -16.20 -10.27 24.45
CA ASP A 198 -15.03 -11.12 24.73
C ASP A 198 -13.69 -10.38 24.57
N LEU A 199 -13.67 -9.04 24.48
CA LEU A 199 -12.41 -8.29 24.47
C LEU A 199 -11.56 -8.58 25.72
N ALA A 200 -10.25 -8.43 25.60
CA ALA A 200 -9.38 -8.53 26.76
C ALA A 200 -9.73 -7.47 27.83
N PRO A 201 -9.53 -7.76 29.13
CA PRO A 201 -9.81 -6.80 30.19
C PRO A 201 -9.09 -5.46 29.98
N GLY A 202 -9.82 -4.36 30.18
CA GLY A 202 -9.28 -2.99 30.07
C GLY A 202 -9.08 -2.47 28.64
N VAL A 203 -9.50 -3.21 27.60
CA VAL A 203 -9.51 -2.71 26.23
C VAL A 203 -10.64 -1.71 26.06
N GLU A 204 -10.28 -0.49 25.66
CA GLU A 204 -11.19 0.58 25.31
C GLU A 204 -11.36 0.65 23.78
N VAL A 205 -12.57 1.01 23.32
CA VAL A 205 -12.90 1.15 21.89
C VAL A 205 -13.28 2.59 21.60
N PHE A 206 -12.61 3.21 20.63
CA PHE A 206 -12.81 4.61 20.26
C PHE A 206 -13.19 4.76 18.78
N PRO A 207 -13.94 5.81 18.43
CA PRO A 207 -14.21 6.13 17.04
C PRO A 207 -12.95 6.64 16.34
N ARG A 208 -12.93 6.52 15.01
CA ARG A 208 -11.85 6.99 14.14
C ARG A 208 -11.44 8.45 14.36
N SER A 209 -12.40 9.32 14.70
CA SER A 209 -12.17 10.75 14.97
C SER A 209 -11.23 10.99 16.15
N GLU A 210 -11.14 10.05 17.09
CA GLU A 210 -10.30 10.15 18.29
C GLU A 210 -8.90 9.54 18.12
N LEU A 211 -8.56 9.07 16.91
CA LEU A 211 -7.28 8.42 16.60
C LEU A 211 -6.07 9.19 17.15
N MET A 212 -6.04 10.52 16.98
CA MET A 212 -4.90 11.33 17.44
C MET A 212 -4.80 11.41 18.96
N THR A 213 -5.94 11.49 19.65
CA THR A 213 -5.99 11.48 21.12
C THR A 213 -5.49 10.14 21.65
N VAL A 214 -5.99 9.04 21.08
CA VAL A 214 -5.56 7.68 21.43
C VAL A 214 -4.07 7.47 21.18
N GLN A 215 -3.55 7.90 20.02
CA GLN A 215 -2.12 7.76 19.73
C GLN A 215 -1.24 8.53 20.72
N LYS A 216 -1.62 9.75 21.13
CA LYS A 216 -0.87 10.52 22.15
C LYS A 216 -0.88 9.79 23.50
N MET A 217 -2.04 9.29 23.93
CA MET A 217 -2.17 8.51 25.16
C MET A 217 -1.27 7.26 25.15
N LEU A 218 -1.24 6.52 24.04
CA LEU A 218 -0.40 5.33 23.90
C LEU A 218 1.10 5.65 23.83
N ARG A 219 1.47 6.77 23.19
CA ARG A 219 2.85 7.28 23.15
C ARG A 219 3.37 7.64 24.54
N ASP A 220 2.51 8.26 25.35
CA ASP A 220 2.88 8.76 26.67
C ASP A 220 2.77 7.67 27.76
N THR A 221 2.27 6.48 27.40
CA THR A 221 2.25 5.29 28.25
C THR A 221 3.56 4.52 28.13
N SER A 222 4.30 4.38 29.23
CA SER A 222 5.58 3.65 29.24
C SER A 222 5.41 2.17 28.96
N GLY A 223 6.27 1.62 28.11
CA GLY A 223 6.33 0.19 27.78
C GLY A 223 5.83 -0.10 26.37
N THR A 224 5.51 -1.37 26.11
CA THR A 224 4.98 -1.78 24.81
C THR A 224 3.47 -1.66 24.82
N THR A 225 2.93 -0.80 23.96
CA THR A 225 1.49 -0.56 23.81
C THR A 225 1.02 -0.91 22.41
N VAL A 226 -0.29 -1.11 22.24
CA VAL A 226 -0.90 -1.47 20.96
C VAL A 226 -2.10 -0.58 20.65
N LEU A 227 -2.08 0.01 19.46
CA LEU A 227 -3.25 0.57 18.80
C LEU A 227 -3.73 -0.45 17.76
N LEU A 228 -4.88 -1.09 18.00
CA LEU A 228 -5.53 -1.93 17.00
C LEU A 228 -6.50 -1.06 16.20
N TYR A 229 -6.15 -0.77 14.96
CA TYR A 229 -6.98 0.03 14.06
C TYR A 229 -7.79 -0.90 13.14
N ASP A 230 -9.08 -1.10 13.43
CA ASP A 230 -9.97 -1.98 12.67
C ASP A 230 -10.78 -1.18 11.65
N GLN A 231 -10.34 -1.27 10.39
CA GLN A 231 -11.09 -0.75 9.25
C GLN A 231 -10.82 -1.59 8.01
N THR A 232 -11.87 -2.18 7.45
CA THR A 232 -11.78 -3.08 6.29
C THR A 232 -11.14 -2.39 5.09
N CYS A 233 -10.26 -3.13 4.39
CA CYS A 233 -9.63 -2.69 3.15
C CYS A 233 -10.65 -2.17 2.11
N ALA A 234 -10.39 -0.99 1.54
CA ALA A 234 -11.29 -0.31 0.60
C ALA A 234 -11.58 -1.14 -0.67
N THR A 235 -10.58 -1.85 -1.18
CA THR A 235 -10.75 -2.73 -2.35
C THR A 235 -11.63 -3.93 -2.01
N GLU A 236 -11.49 -4.49 -0.81
CA GLU A 236 -12.36 -5.58 -0.34
C GLU A 236 -13.77 -5.10 -0.02
N LYS A 237 -13.96 -3.92 0.60
CA LYS A 237 -15.27 -3.28 0.74
C LYS A 237 -15.98 -3.17 -0.62
N ARG A 238 -15.29 -2.67 -1.66
CA ARG A 238 -15.83 -2.59 -3.03
C ARG A 238 -16.17 -3.98 -3.61
N ARG A 239 -15.31 -4.97 -3.42
CA ARG A 239 -15.52 -6.34 -3.91
C ARG A 239 -16.74 -7.00 -3.27
N ARG A 240 -16.86 -6.90 -1.93
CA ARG A 240 -18.00 -7.43 -1.15
C ARG A 240 -19.31 -6.77 -1.56
N ARG A 241 -19.32 -5.44 -1.72
CA ARG A 241 -20.48 -4.69 -2.23
C ARG A 241 -20.90 -5.14 -3.63
N LYS A 242 -19.95 -5.35 -4.55
CA LYS A 242 -20.24 -5.85 -5.91
C LYS A 242 -20.81 -7.26 -5.91
N ARG A 243 -20.37 -8.11 -4.97
CA ARG A 243 -20.85 -9.50 -4.78
C ARG A 243 -22.14 -9.60 -3.95
N GLY A 244 -22.66 -8.49 -3.42
CA GLY A 244 -23.85 -8.49 -2.56
C GLY A 244 -23.61 -9.03 -1.15
N THR A 245 -22.36 -9.25 -0.73
CA THR A 245 -22.02 -9.77 0.61
C THR A 245 -21.73 -8.64 1.63
N MET A 246 -22.00 -7.40 1.26
CA MET A 246 -21.90 -6.21 2.12
C MET A 246 -22.91 -5.17 1.60
N ALA A 247 -23.56 -4.45 2.50
CA ALA A 247 -24.51 -3.40 2.15
C ALA A 247 -23.87 -2.35 1.21
N LYS A 248 -24.62 -1.95 0.18
CA LYS A 248 -24.23 -0.84 -0.70
C LYS A 248 -24.16 0.44 0.14
N ALA A 249 -23.20 1.32 -0.16
CA ALA A 249 -23.21 2.62 0.48
C ALA A 249 -24.40 3.43 -0.06
N THR A 250 -25.10 4.08 0.86
CA THR A 250 -26.31 4.87 0.60
C THR A 250 -26.00 6.30 0.18
N GLN A 251 -24.78 6.77 0.44
CA GLN A 251 -24.37 8.15 0.16
C GLN A 251 -23.33 8.23 -0.96
N ARG A 252 -23.34 9.35 -1.68
CA ARG A 252 -22.34 9.70 -2.70
C ARG A 252 -21.93 11.15 -2.53
N VAL A 253 -20.63 11.40 -2.58
CA VAL A 253 -20.05 12.74 -2.41
C VAL A 253 -19.61 13.28 -3.76
N PHE A 254 -19.95 14.54 -4.01
CA PHE A 254 -19.57 15.34 -5.17
C PHE A 254 -18.95 16.66 -4.70
N ILE A 255 -18.23 17.32 -5.60
CA ILE A 255 -17.70 18.67 -5.41
C ILE A 255 -18.34 19.55 -6.48
N ASN A 256 -18.98 20.64 -6.08
CA ASN A 256 -19.48 21.66 -6.99
C ASN A 256 -18.32 22.52 -7.51
N PRO A 257 -17.95 22.43 -8.79
CA PRO A 257 -16.82 23.17 -9.32
C PRO A 257 -17.03 24.69 -9.35
N LEU A 258 -18.28 25.17 -9.29
CA LEU A 258 -18.60 26.60 -9.24
C LEU A 258 -18.37 27.23 -7.86
N VAL A 259 -18.28 26.40 -6.80
CA VAL A 259 -18.02 26.84 -5.42
C VAL A 259 -16.59 26.47 -4.98
N CYS A 260 -15.97 25.51 -5.66
CA CYS A 260 -14.63 25.05 -5.33
C CYS A 260 -13.59 26.13 -5.65
N GLU A 261 -12.71 26.45 -4.70
CA GLU A 261 -11.57 27.35 -4.92
C GLU A 261 -10.25 26.62 -5.19
N GLY A 262 -10.27 25.29 -5.31
CA GLY A 262 -9.06 24.51 -5.59
C GLY A 262 -8.06 24.42 -4.42
N CYS A 263 -8.42 24.89 -3.21
CA CYS A 263 -7.54 24.96 -2.03
C CYS A 263 -6.87 23.63 -1.62
N GLY A 264 -7.48 22.50 -1.96
CA GLY A 264 -6.90 21.17 -1.74
C GLY A 264 -7.08 20.59 -0.33
N ASP A 265 -7.78 21.25 0.58
CA ASP A 265 -7.99 20.74 1.95
C ASP A 265 -8.62 19.33 1.97
N CYS A 266 -9.58 19.07 1.08
CA CYS A 266 -10.13 17.72 0.88
C CYS A 266 -9.07 16.65 0.54
N SER A 267 -8.01 17.03 -0.19
CA SER A 267 -6.88 16.15 -0.52
C SER A 267 -5.94 16.00 0.67
N VAL A 268 -5.69 17.07 1.42
CA VAL A 268 -4.87 17.04 2.65
C VAL A 268 -5.51 16.17 3.73
N LYS A 269 -6.83 16.26 3.93
CA LYS A 269 -7.55 15.43 4.91
C LYS A 269 -7.61 13.98 4.50
N SER A 270 -8.02 13.68 3.27
CA SER A 270 -8.28 12.30 2.84
C SER A 270 -7.09 11.56 2.28
N ASN A 271 -6.08 12.28 1.78
CA ASN A 271 -4.99 11.74 0.97
C ASN A 271 -5.50 10.76 -0.11
N CYS A 272 -6.64 11.06 -0.74
CA CYS A 272 -7.38 10.12 -1.58
C CYS A 272 -7.18 10.41 -3.07
N VAL A 273 -6.73 9.42 -3.84
CA VAL A 273 -6.51 9.53 -5.29
C VAL A 273 -7.80 9.70 -6.13
N SER A 274 -8.97 9.51 -5.54
CA SER A 274 -10.24 9.84 -6.20
C SER A 274 -10.62 11.32 -6.12
N VAL A 275 -9.85 12.13 -5.38
CA VAL A 275 -9.97 13.59 -5.42
C VAL A 275 -9.06 14.10 -6.54
N GLU A 276 -9.65 14.30 -7.71
CA GLU A 276 -8.90 14.63 -8.93
C GLU A 276 -8.94 16.14 -9.21
N PRO A 277 -7.91 16.69 -9.88
CA PRO A 277 -8.01 18.02 -10.45
C PRO A 277 -9.10 18.06 -11.53
N LEU A 278 -9.75 19.21 -11.65
CA LEU A 278 -10.67 19.54 -12.73
C LEU A 278 -10.32 20.93 -13.23
N ASP A 279 -9.78 21.03 -14.44
CA ASP A 279 -9.49 22.32 -15.06
C ASP A 279 -10.80 22.92 -15.60
N THR A 280 -11.11 24.15 -15.20
CA THR A 280 -12.31 24.90 -15.63
C THR A 280 -11.92 26.30 -16.09
N GLU A 281 -12.86 27.03 -16.68
CA GLU A 281 -12.67 28.44 -17.05
C GLU A 281 -12.38 29.36 -15.83
N PHE A 282 -12.75 28.92 -14.63
CA PHE A 282 -12.50 29.63 -13.36
C PHE A 282 -11.23 29.14 -12.64
N GLY A 283 -10.33 28.48 -13.36
CA GLY A 283 -9.08 27.92 -12.84
C GLY A 283 -9.18 26.46 -12.41
N ARG A 284 -8.11 25.94 -11.79
CA ARG A 284 -8.04 24.53 -11.38
C ARG A 284 -8.89 24.28 -10.13
N LYS A 285 -9.91 23.43 -10.28
CA LYS A 285 -10.83 22.98 -9.23
C LYS A 285 -10.59 21.52 -8.87
N ARG A 286 -11.48 20.94 -8.06
CA ARG A 286 -11.45 19.51 -7.66
C ARG A 286 -12.74 18.82 -8.05
N LYS A 287 -12.66 17.51 -8.27
CA LYS A 287 -13.82 16.62 -8.48
C LYS A 287 -13.60 15.28 -7.77
N ILE A 288 -14.70 14.62 -7.42
CA ILE A 288 -14.66 13.22 -6.95
C ILE A 288 -14.87 12.29 -8.13
N ASN A 289 -13.89 11.43 -8.42
CA ASN A 289 -14.04 10.38 -9.42
C ASN A 289 -14.98 9.28 -8.91
N GLN A 290 -16.22 9.29 -9.42
CA GLN A 290 -17.27 8.36 -9.04
C GLN A 290 -17.01 6.90 -9.44
N SER A 291 -16.10 6.64 -10.39
CA SER A 291 -15.77 5.29 -10.85
C SER A 291 -14.73 4.58 -9.97
N SER A 292 -13.88 5.37 -9.31
CA SER A 292 -12.79 4.89 -8.46
C SER A 292 -13.06 5.06 -6.96
N CYS A 293 -13.98 5.96 -6.58
CA CYS A 293 -14.32 6.22 -5.19
C CYS A 293 -14.85 4.96 -4.47
N ASN A 294 -14.30 4.66 -3.30
CA ASN A 294 -14.71 3.53 -2.45
C ASN A 294 -15.63 3.95 -1.28
N GLN A 295 -16.05 5.22 -1.23
CA GLN A 295 -17.06 5.72 -0.28
C GLN A 295 -16.61 5.61 1.19
N ASP A 296 -15.42 6.13 1.51
CA ASP A 296 -14.85 6.25 2.86
C ASP A 296 -15.11 7.62 3.51
N TYR A 297 -15.53 8.60 2.71
CA TYR A 297 -15.97 9.95 3.14
C TYR A 297 -14.97 10.82 3.91
N SER A 298 -13.73 10.37 4.17
CA SER A 298 -12.70 11.18 4.84
C SER A 298 -12.38 12.51 4.14
N CYS A 299 -12.75 12.69 2.88
CA CYS A 299 -12.61 13.97 2.18
C CYS A 299 -13.56 15.06 2.68
N VAL A 300 -14.71 14.66 3.23
CA VAL A 300 -15.75 15.57 3.77
C VAL A 300 -15.32 16.16 5.12
N GLU A 301 -14.35 15.55 5.80
CA GLU A 301 -13.72 16.10 7.01
C GLU A 301 -12.92 17.40 6.72
N GLY A 302 -12.76 17.75 5.44
CA GLY A 302 -12.20 19.04 5.03
C GLY A 302 -13.19 20.18 5.19
N PHE A 303 -12.68 21.36 5.52
CA PHE A 303 -13.45 22.60 5.59
C PHE A 303 -13.68 23.13 4.18
N CYS A 304 -14.68 22.57 3.48
CA CYS A 304 -14.97 22.92 2.10
C CYS A 304 -16.47 23.11 1.84
N PRO A 305 -16.92 24.33 1.49
CA PRO A 305 -18.34 24.60 1.23
C PRO A 305 -18.84 24.01 -0.10
N SER A 306 -17.95 23.45 -0.93
CA SER A 306 -18.30 22.92 -2.26
C SER A 306 -18.82 21.48 -2.24
N PHE A 307 -18.80 20.79 -1.09
CA PHE A 307 -19.26 19.41 -1.02
C PHE A 307 -20.78 19.30 -1.16
N ILE A 308 -21.20 18.34 -1.97
CA ILE A 308 -22.60 17.93 -2.11
C ILE A 308 -22.67 16.43 -1.80
N THR A 309 -23.48 16.07 -0.81
CA THR A 309 -23.77 14.67 -0.47
C THR A 309 -25.16 14.31 -0.96
N LEU A 310 -25.26 13.25 -1.77
CA LEU A 310 -26.52 12.72 -2.25
C LEU A 310 -26.82 11.40 -1.54
N GLU A 311 -28.01 11.27 -0.99
CA GLU A 311 -28.50 10.04 -0.36
C GLU A 311 -29.43 9.28 -1.30
N GLY A 312 -29.29 7.96 -1.38
CA GLY A 312 -30.12 7.10 -2.22
C GLY A 312 -29.95 7.31 -3.74
N ALA A 313 -28.96 8.07 -4.18
CA ALA A 313 -28.79 8.41 -5.59
C ALA A 313 -28.26 7.24 -6.42
N GLU A 314 -29.01 6.85 -7.46
CA GLU A 314 -28.59 5.85 -8.43
C GLU A 314 -27.88 6.49 -9.64
N GLY A 315 -26.89 5.79 -10.20
CA GLY A 315 -26.17 6.28 -11.37
C GLY A 315 -27.05 6.23 -12.64
N ALA A 316 -27.27 7.38 -13.28
CA ALA A 316 -28.05 7.48 -14.52
C ALA A 316 -27.56 6.56 -15.66
N GLN A 317 -26.26 6.27 -15.70
CA GLN A 317 -25.63 5.43 -16.73
C GLN A 317 -25.73 3.92 -16.49
N SER A 318 -26.28 3.47 -15.35
CA SER A 318 -26.39 2.04 -15.02
C SER A 318 -27.31 1.24 -15.95
N LYS A 319 -28.07 1.92 -16.83
CA LYS A 319 -29.09 1.30 -17.70
C LYS A 319 -28.65 1.01 -19.13
N LYS A 320 -27.47 1.43 -19.58
CA LYS A 320 -26.95 1.03 -20.90
C LYS A 320 -26.03 -0.17 -20.74
N ALA A 321 -26.52 -1.36 -21.08
CA ALA A 321 -25.64 -2.49 -21.32
C ALA A 321 -24.61 -2.06 -22.39
N PRO A 322 -23.30 -2.32 -22.20
CA PRO A 322 -22.34 -2.14 -23.27
C PRO A 322 -22.85 -2.92 -24.49
N ALA A 323 -22.68 -2.37 -25.68
CA ALA A 323 -22.98 -3.09 -26.92
C ALA A 323 -22.29 -4.45 -26.85
N ALA A 324 -23.01 -5.53 -27.15
CA ALA A 324 -22.44 -6.85 -27.15
C ALA A 324 -21.31 -6.86 -28.20
N LEU A 325 -20.06 -6.93 -27.75
CA LEU A 325 -18.93 -7.22 -28.61
C LEU A 325 -19.07 -8.67 -29.05
N THR A 326 -19.65 -8.91 -30.22
CA THR A 326 -19.65 -10.23 -30.84
C THR A 326 -18.34 -10.42 -31.60
N ALA A 327 -17.88 -11.66 -31.72
CA ALA A 327 -16.70 -11.98 -32.54
C ALA A 327 -16.85 -11.42 -33.96
N ASP A 328 -18.06 -11.52 -34.52
CA ASP A 328 -18.40 -11.03 -35.86
C ASP A 328 -18.33 -9.49 -36.00
N SER A 329 -18.50 -8.76 -34.88
CA SER A 329 -18.45 -7.29 -34.86
C SER A 329 -17.03 -6.73 -34.71
N THR A 330 -16.03 -7.59 -34.55
CA THR A 330 -14.63 -7.17 -34.34
C THR A 330 -13.81 -7.57 -35.58
N PRO A 331 -13.34 -6.61 -36.39
CA PRO A 331 -12.50 -6.94 -37.54
C PRO A 331 -11.23 -7.65 -37.06
N LEU A 332 -10.90 -8.77 -37.70
CA LEU A 332 -9.64 -9.46 -37.43
C LEU A 332 -8.48 -8.56 -37.86
N PRO A 333 -7.42 -8.44 -37.04
CA PRO A 333 -6.21 -7.76 -37.46
C PRO A 333 -5.54 -8.57 -38.57
N GLU A 334 -4.69 -7.91 -39.36
CA GLU A 334 -3.80 -8.62 -40.26
C GLU A 334 -2.77 -9.41 -39.43
N PHE A 335 -2.67 -10.71 -39.68
CA PHE A 335 -1.78 -11.59 -38.93
C PHE A 335 -0.37 -11.54 -39.51
N GLU A 336 0.56 -10.98 -38.77
CA GLU A 336 1.98 -11.09 -39.10
C GLU A 336 2.54 -12.46 -38.66
N PRO A 337 3.31 -13.15 -39.52
CA PRO A 337 4.10 -14.29 -39.10
C PRO A 337 5.02 -13.92 -37.92
N LEU A 338 5.04 -14.75 -36.88
CA LEU A 338 5.99 -14.60 -35.80
C LEU A 338 7.27 -15.37 -36.14
N THR A 339 8.36 -14.64 -36.35
CA THR A 339 9.70 -15.22 -36.52
C THR A 339 10.55 -14.89 -35.29
N GLY A 340 11.20 -15.91 -34.72
CA GLY A 340 12.06 -15.74 -33.53
C GLY A 340 11.28 -15.36 -32.26
N VAL A 341 11.85 -14.47 -31.45
CA VAL A 341 11.31 -14.04 -30.15
C VAL A 341 10.91 -12.57 -30.22
N ARG A 342 9.63 -12.25 -29.98
CA ARG A 342 9.16 -10.86 -29.85
C ARG A 342 9.23 -10.44 -28.38
N LYS A 343 9.95 -9.36 -28.11
CA LYS A 343 10.08 -8.79 -26.75
C LYS A 343 9.11 -7.62 -26.63
N ILE A 344 8.10 -7.78 -25.81
CA ILE A 344 7.05 -6.79 -25.58
C ILE A 344 7.17 -6.28 -24.15
N LEU A 345 7.09 -4.96 -23.99
CA LEU A 345 7.06 -4.31 -22.69
C LEU A 345 5.72 -3.61 -22.53
N PHE A 346 4.89 -4.10 -21.63
CA PHE A 346 3.71 -3.37 -21.19
C PHE A 346 4.09 -2.42 -20.06
N THR A 347 3.64 -1.18 -20.15
CA THR A 347 3.86 -0.15 -19.13
C THR A 347 2.52 0.44 -18.71
N GLY A 348 2.31 0.73 -17.44
CA GLY A 348 1.08 1.36 -17.00
C GLY A 348 1.05 1.73 -15.52
N VAL A 349 -0.15 2.09 -15.05
CA VAL A 349 -0.39 2.54 -13.68
C VAL A 349 -1.41 1.63 -13.02
N GLY A 350 -1.03 0.99 -11.93
CA GLY A 350 -1.84 -0.03 -11.25
C GLY A 350 -1.75 -1.40 -11.91
N GLY A 351 -1.43 -2.42 -11.11
CA GLY A 351 -0.98 -3.71 -11.61
C GLY A 351 -2.03 -4.53 -12.34
N THR A 352 -3.31 -4.34 -12.04
CA THR A 352 -4.36 -5.25 -12.53
C THR A 352 -4.52 -5.21 -14.04
N GLY A 353 -4.49 -4.03 -14.69
CA GLY A 353 -4.65 -3.95 -16.14
C GLY A 353 -3.45 -4.52 -16.90
N VAL A 354 -2.25 -4.08 -16.52
CA VAL A 354 -0.99 -4.44 -17.18
C VAL A 354 -0.72 -5.95 -17.09
N THR A 355 -0.80 -6.52 -15.89
CA THR A 355 -0.58 -7.96 -15.68
C THR A 355 -1.67 -8.82 -16.35
N THR A 356 -2.92 -8.33 -16.41
CA THR A 356 -3.99 -9.03 -17.11
C THR A 356 -3.72 -9.10 -18.61
N VAL A 357 -3.33 -7.99 -19.24
CA VAL A 357 -3.01 -7.97 -20.68
C VAL A 357 -1.81 -8.87 -20.97
N ALA A 358 -0.77 -8.82 -20.13
CA ALA A 358 0.40 -9.70 -20.27
C ALA A 358 0.03 -11.19 -20.16
N SER A 359 -0.82 -11.54 -19.20
CA SER A 359 -1.31 -12.91 -19.00
C SER A 359 -2.19 -13.37 -20.17
N ILE A 360 -3.07 -12.51 -20.69
CA ILE A 360 -3.89 -12.80 -21.87
C ILE A 360 -3.01 -13.09 -23.08
N LEU A 361 -1.99 -12.27 -23.31
CA LEU A 361 -1.07 -12.46 -24.45
C LEU A 361 -0.27 -13.76 -24.32
N ALA A 362 0.24 -14.07 -23.12
CA ALA A 362 0.95 -15.32 -22.88
C ALA A 362 0.04 -16.54 -23.07
N MET A 363 -1.22 -16.46 -22.62
CA MET A 363 -2.21 -17.52 -22.85
C MET A 363 -2.56 -17.66 -24.32
N ALA A 364 -2.68 -16.57 -25.07
CA ALA A 364 -2.91 -16.60 -26.52
C ALA A 364 -1.75 -17.29 -27.24
N ALA A 365 -0.50 -16.95 -26.89
CA ALA A 365 0.68 -17.63 -27.43
C ALA A 365 0.65 -19.14 -27.13
N HIS A 366 0.28 -19.52 -25.90
CA HIS A 366 0.15 -20.92 -25.51
C HIS A 366 -0.92 -21.67 -26.34
N ILE A 367 -2.08 -21.05 -26.56
CA ILE A 367 -3.17 -21.61 -27.39
C ILE A 367 -2.70 -21.80 -28.85
N ASP A 368 -1.89 -20.89 -29.37
CA ASP A 368 -1.28 -20.98 -30.71
C ASP A 368 -0.10 -21.98 -30.79
N GLY A 369 0.14 -22.77 -29.75
CA GLY A 369 1.23 -23.76 -29.69
C GLY A 369 2.62 -23.15 -29.53
N ARG A 370 2.71 -21.89 -29.06
CA ARG A 370 3.96 -21.15 -28.87
C ARG A 370 4.34 -21.09 -27.40
N SER A 371 5.61 -20.83 -27.14
CA SER A 371 6.10 -20.52 -25.79
C SER A 371 5.94 -19.04 -25.49
N GLY A 372 5.52 -18.72 -24.27
CA GLY A 372 5.46 -17.36 -23.76
C GLY A 372 6.06 -17.28 -22.37
N SER A 373 6.81 -16.21 -22.07
CA SER A 373 7.35 -15.93 -20.74
C SER A 373 6.93 -14.53 -20.29
N VAL A 374 6.39 -14.43 -19.08
CA VAL A 374 5.96 -13.16 -18.47
C VAL A 374 6.78 -12.90 -17.21
N VAL A 375 7.29 -11.67 -17.11
CA VAL A 375 7.91 -11.15 -15.88
C VAL A 375 7.19 -9.88 -15.49
N ASP A 376 6.37 -9.98 -14.44
CA ASP A 376 5.57 -8.87 -13.92
C ASP A 376 6.31 -8.13 -12.81
N MET A 377 6.42 -6.82 -12.96
CA MET A 377 6.90 -5.89 -11.94
C MET A 377 5.74 -4.99 -11.53
N THR A 378 4.93 -5.48 -10.59
CA THR A 378 3.70 -4.83 -10.11
C THR A 378 3.93 -3.64 -9.17
N GLY A 379 5.18 -3.42 -8.73
CA GLY A 379 5.51 -2.42 -7.74
C GLY A 379 4.82 -2.65 -6.38
N LEU A 380 4.93 -1.69 -5.46
CA LEU A 380 4.35 -1.77 -4.12
C LEU A 380 2.86 -1.38 -4.05
N ALA A 381 2.37 -0.67 -5.08
CA ALA A 381 1.01 -0.15 -5.11
C ALA A 381 0.20 -0.82 -6.22
N GLN A 382 -0.68 -1.76 -5.80
CA GLN A 382 -1.60 -2.46 -6.71
C GLN A 382 -2.49 -1.48 -7.52
N LYS A 383 -2.75 -0.29 -6.98
CA LYS A 383 -3.41 0.83 -7.67
C LYS A 383 -2.58 2.10 -7.50
N GLY A 384 -2.15 2.72 -8.60
CA GLY A 384 -1.47 4.01 -8.59
C GLY A 384 0.06 3.99 -8.68
N GLY A 385 0.70 2.82 -8.49
CA GLY A 385 2.13 2.64 -8.75
C GLY A 385 2.42 2.42 -10.23
N SER A 386 3.67 2.69 -10.64
CA SER A 386 4.19 2.27 -11.94
C SER A 386 4.29 0.75 -12.01
N VAL A 387 3.84 0.18 -13.14
CA VAL A 387 3.87 -1.25 -13.39
C VAL A 387 4.43 -1.53 -14.75
N PHE A 388 5.27 -2.55 -14.83
CA PHE A 388 5.87 -3.02 -16.06
C PHE A 388 5.71 -4.53 -16.16
N SER A 389 5.37 -5.04 -17.34
CA SER A 389 5.37 -6.48 -17.61
C SER A 389 6.16 -6.75 -18.88
N HIS A 390 7.21 -7.56 -18.74
CA HIS A 390 7.97 -8.04 -19.89
C HIS A 390 7.37 -9.34 -20.38
N VAL A 391 6.99 -9.38 -21.66
CA VAL A 391 6.49 -10.58 -22.34
C VAL A 391 7.47 -10.96 -23.44
N LYS A 392 7.80 -12.25 -23.54
CA LYS A 392 8.68 -12.82 -24.57
C LYS A 392 8.08 -14.04 -25.22
#